data_AF-A0ABC8ZNY5-F1
#
_entry.id   AF-A0ABC8ZNY5-F1
#
_cell.length_a   1.000
_cell.length_b   1.000
_cell.length_c   1.000
_cell.angle_alpha   90.00
_cell.angle_beta   90.00
_cell.angle_gamma   90.00
#
_symmetry.space_group_name_H-M   'P 1'
#
loop_
_entity.id
_entity.type
_entity.pdbx_description
1 polymer ?
#
loop_
_entity_poly.entity_id
_entity_poly.type
_entity_poly.pdbx_seq_one_letter_code
_entity_poly.pdbx_strand_id
1 'polypeptide(L)'
;MGSGMSSLRRSAASEIMGSGVSILRQRLRRFVSEYNLVKGMMPLLGLQVVFEYGRPGSDRPPVTAALLATNVLIFFRPGPLHRILPRTCDIAFNYQLFVKFMLFENFFLSPFYHGSEAHLFCNMTSLLWTGVMLERSMGSVQFASMVATLLGLSQGIAVLLSQCFSLLGDSTAYYDHHCIGFSGVLYGMITVLTGQSNYIVWLQGIDTLAKYAVWADMFITQALCANVSFLGHLGGILAGQVYLWLKHLFKGRDPLTLLISVCAGIVTSQVRFALKLLRSVLRQGYITGRGMVVYHSSARECPQGLWRCSTCTNYNSLATDICEMCSTMRKDCAFLLGQHHQAWCNGELSVEEIHCRRLDRLDR
;
A
#
# COMPACT_ATOMS: atom_id res chain seq x y z
N MET A 1 59.23 0.93 29.20
CA MET A 1 58.30 2.03 29.58
C MET A 1 57.56 2.59 28.34
N GLY A 2 56.87 1.74 27.55
CA GLY A 2 56.25 2.17 26.28
C GLY A 2 54.75 1.86 26.12
N SER A 3 54.13 1.16 27.08
CA SER A 3 52.73 0.69 26.97
C SER A 3 51.71 1.57 27.72
N GLY A 4 52.14 2.39 28.69
CA GLY A 4 51.22 3.24 29.48
C GLY A 4 50.79 4.55 28.80
N MET A 5 51.66 5.15 27.99
CA MET A 5 51.38 6.45 27.34
C MET A 5 50.39 6.35 26.17
N SER A 6 50.28 5.19 25.52
CA SER A 6 49.33 4.97 24.41
C SER A 6 47.90 4.74 24.90
N SER A 7 47.72 4.20 26.11
CA SER A 7 46.41 4.02 26.76
C SER A 7 45.84 5.36 27.25
N LEU A 8 46.65 6.17 27.92
CA LEU A 8 46.26 7.51 28.40
C LEU A 8 45.91 8.48 27.26
N ARG A 9 46.60 8.43 26.12
CA ARG A 9 46.24 9.24 24.93
C ARG A 9 44.92 8.81 24.29
N ARG A 10 44.57 7.51 24.31
CA ARG A 10 43.27 7.05 23.78
C ARG A 10 42.12 7.44 24.72
N SER A 11 42.33 7.35 26.04
CA SER A 11 41.33 7.73 27.05
C SER A 11 41.03 9.24 27.05
N ALA A 12 42.07 10.08 26.95
CA ALA A 12 41.91 11.53 26.87
C ALA A 12 41.26 11.96 25.54
N ALA A 13 41.59 11.30 24.42
CA ALA A 13 40.93 11.55 23.14
C ALA A 13 39.45 11.15 23.16
N SER A 14 39.08 10.04 23.81
CA SER A 14 37.66 9.64 23.97
C SER A 14 36.86 10.57 24.88
N GLU A 15 37.48 11.12 25.94
CA GLU A 15 36.82 12.07 26.85
C GLU A 15 36.66 13.47 26.21
N ILE A 16 37.67 13.95 25.49
CA ILE A 16 37.60 15.23 24.77
C ILE A 16 36.58 15.15 23.62
N MET A 17 36.53 14.02 22.90
CA MET A 17 35.55 13.79 21.85
C MET A 17 34.13 13.59 22.41
N GLY A 18 33.98 12.93 23.56
CA GLY A 18 32.71 12.80 24.28
C GLY A 18 32.16 14.12 24.85
N SER A 19 33.05 15.00 25.31
CA SER A 19 32.72 16.35 25.80
C SER A 19 32.33 17.31 24.65
N GLY A 20 33.04 17.26 23.53
CA GLY A 20 32.68 18.03 22.33
C GLY A 20 31.32 17.64 21.77
N VAL A 21 31.01 16.34 21.72
CA VAL A 21 29.72 15.82 21.24
C VAL A 21 28.57 16.15 22.20
N SER A 22 28.81 16.18 23.52
CA SER A 22 27.78 16.53 24.50
C SER A 22 27.45 18.03 24.50
N ILE A 23 28.46 18.90 24.37
CA ILE A 23 28.31 20.36 24.24
C ILE A 23 27.62 20.70 22.91
N LEU A 24 28.02 20.05 21.81
CA LEU A 24 27.38 20.20 20.50
C LEU A 24 25.92 19.77 20.58
N ARG A 25 25.61 18.60 21.16
CA ARG A 25 24.22 18.15 21.43
C ARG A 25 23.43 19.15 22.26
N GLN A 26 24.04 19.78 23.26
CA GLN A 26 23.34 20.72 24.14
C GLN A 26 23.04 22.06 23.43
N ARG A 27 23.98 22.55 22.61
CA ARG A 27 23.77 23.72 21.74
C ARG A 27 22.72 23.44 20.68
N LEU A 28 22.76 22.27 20.05
CA LEU A 28 21.75 21.82 19.10
C LEU A 28 20.38 21.65 19.75
N ARG A 29 20.28 21.08 20.95
CA ARG A 29 19.00 21.01 21.68
C ARG A 29 18.43 22.39 22.00
N ARG A 30 19.28 23.36 22.35
CA ARG A 30 18.86 24.76 22.55
C ARG A 30 18.37 25.39 21.25
N PHE A 31 19.11 25.23 20.15
CA PHE A 31 18.72 25.72 18.83
C PHE A 31 17.41 25.09 18.33
N VAL A 32 17.22 23.78 18.51
CA VAL A 32 15.96 23.06 18.20
C VAL A 32 14.81 23.55 19.07
N SER A 33 15.05 23.80 20.35
CA SER A 33 14.04 24.35 21.26
C SER A 33 13.63 25.77 20.87
N GLU A 34 14.60 26.61 20.48
CA GLU A 34 14.34 27.96 19.97
C GLU A 34 13.61 27.90 18.62
N TYR A 35 14.03 27.04 17.70
CA TYR A 35 13.39 26.83 16.38
C TYR A 35 11.92 26.42 16.50
N ASN A 36 11.58 25.52 17.42
CA ASN A 36 10.18 25.14 17.66
C ASN A 36 9.35 26.22 18.37
N LEU A 37 10.00 27.22 18.98
CA LEU A 37 9.35 28.30 19.72
C LEU A 37 9.23 29.60 18.91
N VAL A 38 9.90 29.71 17.75
CA VAL A 38 9.78 30.88 16.87
C VAL A 38 8.36 30.98 16.33
N LYS A 39 7.66 32.04 16.72
CA LYS A 39 6.31 32.39 16.29
C LYS A 39 6.32 33.71 15.53
N GLY A 40 5.27 33.95 14.74
CA GLY A 40 5.11 35.20 13.99
C GLY A 40 5.91 35.25 12.68
N MET A 41 6.19 34.10 12.09
CA MET A 41 6.85 33.99 10.78
C MET A 41 5.84 34.06 9.63
N MET A 42 4.55 33.85 9.90
CA MET A 42 3.51 33.88 8.87
C MET A 42 3.37 35.21 8.10
N PRO A 43 3.51 36.40 8.69
CA PRO A 43 3.50 37.65 7.93
C PRO A 43 4.63 37.71 6.89
N LEU A 44 5.80 37.14 7.21
CA LEU A 44 6.91 37.03 6.27
C LEU A 44 6.57 36.09 5.10
N LEU A 45 5.93 34.95 5.37
CA LEU A 45 5.44 34.07 4.31
C LEU A 45 4.41 34.78 3.44
N GLY A 46 3.48 35.51 4.06
CA GLY A 46 2.49 36.32 3.33
C GLY A 46 3.16 37.36 2.43
N LEU A 47 4.20 38.04 2.92
CA LEU A 47 4.99 38.98 2.13
C LEU A 47 5.68 38.30 0.94
N GLN A 48 6.28 37.12 1.14
CA GLN A 48 6.90 36.34 0.04
C GLN A 48 5.86 35.97 -1.02
N VAL A 49 4.67 35.53 -0.61
CA VAL A 49 3.57 35.20 -1.53
C VAL A 49 3.10 36.43 -2.30
N VAL A 50 2.96 37.59 -1.63
CA VAL A 50 2.61 38.85 -2.30
C VAL A 50 3.67 39.26 -3.30
N PHE A 51 4.96 39.13 -2.99
CA PHE A 51 6.02 39.44 -3.95
C PHE A 51 6.02 38.52 -5.16
N GLU A 52 5.73 37.24 -4.98
CA GLU A 52 5.72 36.27 -6.07
C GLU A 52 4.46 36.37 -6.95
N TYR A 53 3.27 36.54 -6.34
CA TYR A 53 1.98 36.55 -7.06
C TYR A 53 1.42 37.94 -7.38
N GLY A 54 1.91 38.98 -6.70
CA GLY A 54 1.46 40.37 -6.85
C GLY A 54 2.07 41.10 -8.04
N ARG A 55 3.06 40.50 -8.73
CA ARG A 55 3.66 41.09 -9.94
C ARG A 55 2.63 41.14 -11.09
N PRO A 56 2.33 42.33 -11.65
CA PRO A 56 1.42 42.45 -12.79
C PRO A 56 1.93 41.66 -14.00
N GLY A 57 1.04 40.93 -14.68
CA GLY A 57 1.38 40.18 -15.90
C GLY A 57 2.15 38.87 -15.70
N SER A 58 2.38 38.43 -14.45
CA SER A 58 3.03 37.15 -14.18
C SER A 58 2.04 35.99 -14.24
N ASP A 59 2.43 34.88 -14.89
CA ASP A 59 1.74 33.60 -14.77
C ASP A 59 1.76 33.17 -13.30
N ARG A 60 0.56 33.06 -12.72
CA ARG A 60 0.33 32.69 -11.33
C ARG A 60 0.14 31.18 -11.25
N PRO A 61 1.11 30.40 -10.75
CA PRO A 61 1.02 28.94 -10.70
C PRO A 61 -0.12 28.49 -9.75
N PRO A 62 -1.28 28.04 -10.27
CA PRO A 62 -2.47 27.83 -9.45
C PRO A 62 -2.34 26.64 -8.50
N VAL A 63 -1.63 25.57 -8.90
CA VAL A 63 -1.51 24.36 -8.09
C VAL A 63 -0.60 24.62 -6.89
N THR A 64 0.49 25.36 -7.10
CA THR A 64 1.39 25.79 -6.02
C THR A 64 0.64 26.67 -5.02
N ALA A 65 -0.15 27.64 -5.49
CA ALA A 65 -1.00 28.46 -4.62
C ALA A 65 -2.00 27.61 -3.83
N ALA A 66 -2.65 26.65 -4.48
CA ALA A 66 -3.60 25.74 -3.84
C ALA A 66 -2.92 24.87 -2.76
N LEU A 67 -1.73 24.34 -3.02
CA LEU A 67 -0.96 23.55 -2.07
C LEU A 67 -0.52 24.39 -0.86
N LEU A 68 -0.03 25.63 -1.10
CA LEU A 68 0.30 26.58 -0.03
C LEU A 68 -0.93 26.86 0.84
N ALA A 69 -2.04 27.24 0.22
CA ALA A 69 -3.29 27.52 0.92
C ALA A 69 -3.78 26.31 1.72
N THR A 70 -3.73 25.11 1.14
CA THR A 70 -4.16 23.86 1.79
C THR A 70 -3.37 23.61 3.08
N ASN A 71 -2.04 23.67 3.00
CA ASN A 71 -1.18 23.43 4.18
C ASN A 71 -1.37 24.51 5.26
N VAL A 72 -1.52 25.78 4.87
CA VAL A 72 -1.78 26.89 5.80
C VAL A 72 -3.15 26.75 6.47
N LEU A 73 -4.20 26.42 5.71
CA LEU A 73 -5.55 26.25 6.23
C LEU A 73 -5.65 25.04 7.17
N ILE A 74 -4.99 23.93 6.84
CA ILE A 74 -4.94 22.73 7.70
C ILE A 74 -4.20 23.03 9.02
N PHE A 75 -3.15 23.86 8.98
CA PHE A 75 -2.42 24.26 10.18
C PHE A 75 -3.23 25.18 11.09
N PHE A 76 -3.82 26.25 10.54
CA PHE A 76 -4.57 27.23 11.34
C PHE A 76 -5.96 26.77 11.75
N ARG A 77 -6.59 25.90 10.95
CA ARG A 77 -7.96 25.39 11.17
C ARG A 77 -8.99 26.49 11.49
N PRO A 78 -9.11 27.54 10.66
CA PRO A 78 -10.02 28.64 10.95
C PRO A 78 -11.49 28.17 10.95
N GLY A 79 -12.26 28.67 11.92
CA GLY A 79 -13.71 28.47 12.00
C GLY A 79 -14.16 27.00 12.00
N PRO A 80 -15.03 26.57 11.06
CA PRO A 80 -15.58 25.21 11.06
C PRO A 80 -14.54 24.12 10.78
N LEU A 81 -13.39 24.46 10.17
CA LEU A 81 -12.32 23.49 9.89
C LEU A 81 -11.78 22.83 11.15
N HIS A 82 -11.81 23.51 12.30
CA HIS A 82 -11.38 22.94 13.56
C HIS A 82 -12.20 21.70 13.97
N ARG A 83 -13.48 21.63 13.58
CA ARG A 83 -14.37 20.51 13.90
C ARG A 83 -14.29 19.38 12.87
N ILE A 84 -13.99 19.71 11.62
CA ILE A 84 -13.97 18.75 10.50
C ILE A 84 -12.62 18.03 10.41
N LEU A 85 -11.52 18.75 10.63
CA LEU A 85 -10.18 18.19 10.46
C LEU A 85 -9.75 17.39 11.71
N PRO A 86 -9.29 16.13 11.55
CA PRO A 86 -8.79 15.33 12.65
C PRO A 86 -7.59 16.00 13.33
N ARG A 87 -7.31 15.68 14.59
CA ARG A 87 -6.18 16.29 15.30
C ARG A 87 -4.87 15.73 14.78
N THR A 88 -3.80 16.51 14.92
CA THR A 88 -2.47 16.10 14.45
C THR A 88 -2.02 14.77 15.07
N CYS A 89 -2.38 14.50 16.33
CA CYS A 89 -2.11 13.23 16.99
C CYS A 89 -2.82 12.03 16.34
N ASP A 90 -4.00 12.24 15.77
CA ASP A 90 -4.82 11.17 15.20
C ASP A 90 -4.30 10.74 13.82
N ILE A 91 -3.75 11.71 13.06
CA ILE A 91 -3.23 11.51 11.71
C ILE A 91 -1.70 11.32 11.67
N ALA A 92 -1.02 11.44 12.80
CA ALA A 92 0.43 11.29 12.88
C ALA A 92 0.83 9.93 12.29
N PHE A 93 1.76 9.93 11.33
CA PHE A 93 2.03 8.74 10.54
C PHE A 93 3.11 7.87 11.17
N ASN A 94 2.76 6.62 11.41
CA ASN A 94 3.65 5.62 11.96
C ASN A 94 3.79 4.47 10.95
N TYR A 95 5.04 4.19 10.56
CA TYR A 95 5.33 3.23 9.49
C TYR A 95 4.95 1.78 9.87
N GLN A 96 5.16 1.35 11.12
CA GLN A 96 4.74 0.01 11.57
C GLN A 96 3.22 -0.12 11.61
N LEU A 97 2.55 0.88 12.20
CA LEU A 97 1.08 0.85 12.31
C LEU A 97 0.42 0.85 10.93
N PHE A 98 0.99 1.58 9.96
CA PHE A 98 0.53 1.53 8.59
C PHE A 98 0.63 0.13 7.99
N VAL A 99 1.76 -0.56 8.17
CA VAL A 99 1.92 -1.93 7.65
C VAL A 99 0.94 -2.91 8.31
N LYS A 100 0.65 -2.72 9.60
CA LYS A 100 -0.24 -3.61 10.35
C LYS A 100 -1.72 -3.38 10.09
N PHE A 101 -2.13 -2.12 9.96
CA PHE A 101 -3.55 -1.72 9.93
C PHE A 101 -3.98 -1.01 8.65
N MET A 102 -3.07 -0.78 7.71
CA MET A 102 -3.33 -0.12 6.42
C MET A 102 -4.04 1.22 6.59
N LEU A 103 -3.51 2.07 7.49
CA LEU A 103 -4.07 3.39 7.80
C LEU A 103 -3.83 4.39 6.65
N PHE A 104 -4.60 4.27 5.58
CA PHE A 104 -4.47 5.10 4.39
C PHE A 104 -4.77 6.58 4.65
N GLU A 105 -5.65 6.90 5.59
CA GLU A 105 -5.91 8.29 5.98
C GLU A 105 -4.64 8.95 6.51
N ASN A 106 -3.95 8.33 7.47
CA ASN A 106 -2.67 8.80 8.00
C ASN A 106 -1.59 8.89 6.89
N PHE A 107 -1.56 7.91 5.99
CA PHE A 107 -0.61 7.86 4.88
C PHE A 107 -0.70 9.11 3.98
N PHE A 108 -1.91 9.51 3.60
CA PHE A 108 -2.13 10.65 2.68
C PHE A 108 -2.29 12.00 3.38
N LEU A 109 -2.83 12.04 4.60
CA LEU A 109 -3.08 13.30 5.31
C LEU A 109 -1.87 13.81 6.08
N SER A 110 -1.05 12.93 6.66
CA SER A 110 0.11 13.34 7.48
C SER A 110 1.07 14.34 6.82
N PRO A 111 1.32 14.32 5.49
CA PRO A 111 2.18 15.30 4.85
C PRO A 111 1.63 16.72 4.90
N PHE A 112 0.32 16.91 5.08
CA PHE A 112 -0.27 18.25 5.12
C PHE A 112 -0.31 18.86 6.53
N TYR A 113 0.02 18.08 7.55
CA TYR A 113 -0.01 18.52 8.94
C TYR A 113 1.38 18.89 9.43
N HIS A 114 1.46 19.94 10.23
CA HIS A 114 2.73 20.49 10.70
C HIS A 114 2.72 20.63 12.22
N GLY A 115 3.85 20.34 12.85
CA GLY A 115 3.99 20.34 14.31
C GLY A 115 4.24 21.72 14.93
N SER A 116 4.74 22.68 14.15
CA SER A 116 5.07 24.04 14.61
C SER A 116 4.96 25.05 13.47
N GLU A 117 4.86 26.34 13.83
CA GLU A 117 4.80 27.44 12.85
C GLU A 117 6.08 27.54 12.03
N ALA A 118 7.26 27.38 12.66
CA ALA A 118 8.54 27.36 11.97
C ALA A 118 8.64 26.20 10.96
N HIS A 119 8.18 25.00 11.33
CA HIS A 119 8.16 23.84 10.42
C HIS A 119 7.25 24.12 9.21
N LEU A 120 6.05 24.68 9.42
CA LEU A 120 5.18 25.10 8.33
C LEU A 120 5.86 26.17 7.46
N PHE A 121 6.39 27.22 8.07
CA PHE A 121 7.03 28.33 7.35
C PHE A 121 8.16 27.85 6.43
N CYS A 122 9.06 27.00 6.93
CA CYS A 122 10.16 26.47 6.13
C CYS A 122 9.64 25.62 4.96
N ASN A 123 8.68 24.72 5.21
CA ASN A 123 8.09 23.91 4.15
C ASN A 123 7.39 24.79 3.10
N MET A 124 6.63 25.80 3.51
CA MET A 124 5.89 26.66 2.60
C MET A 124 6.80 27.62 1.83
N THR A 125 7.90 28.10 2.44
CA THR A 125 8.92 28.88 1.73
C THR A 125 9.57 28.04 0.62
N SER A 126 9.97 26.81 0.96
CA SER A 126 10.52 25.85 -0.02
C SER A 126 9.51 25.49 -1.10
N LEU A 127 8.24 25.27 -0.75
CA LEU A 127 7.15 25.01 -1.70
C LEU A 127 6.91 26.19 -2.64
N LEU A 128 6.90 27.41 -2.12
CA LEU A 128 6.70 28.62 -2.92
C LEU A 128 7.80 28.72 -3.98
N TRP A 129 9.07 28.59 -3.60
CA TRP A 129 10.18 28.65 -4.54
C TRP A 129 10.17 27.50 -5.56
N THR A 130 10.18 26.26 -5.07
CA THR A 130 10.31 25.07 -5.94
C THR A 130 9.06 24.78 -6.74
N GLY A 131 7.88 24.96 -6.14
CA GLY A 131 6.59 24.75 -6.78
C GLY A 131 6.38 25.71 -7.95
N VAL A 132 6.66 27.01 -7.74
CA VAL A 132 6.57 28.01 -8.81
C VAL A 132 7.48 27.67 -9.99
N MET A 133 8.74 27.32 -9.73
CA MET A 133 9.69 26.97 -10.78
C MET A 133 9.26 25.72 -11.57
N LEU A 134 8.85 24.66 -10.85
CA LEU A 134 8.43 23.41 -11.46
C LEU A 134 7.12 23.60 -12.23
N GLU A 135 6.11 24.24 -11.65
CA GLU A 135 4.81 24.44 -12.30
C GLU A 135 4.92 25.30 -13.55
N ARG A 136 5.74 26.36 -13.54
CA ARG A 136 5.99 27.17 -14.75
C ARG A 136 6.75 26.39 -15.84
N SER A 137 7.65 25.48 -15.45
CA SER A 137 8.46 24.73 -16.43
C SER A 137 7.75 23.54 -17.08
N MET A 138 6.81 22.89 -16.39
CA MET A 138 6.11 21.71 -16.92
C MET A 138 4.59 21.89 -17.11
N GLY A 139 4.03 22.99 -16.61
CA GLY A 139 2.59 23.26 -16.62
C GLY A 139 1.85 22.62 -15.43
N SER A 140 0.73 23.23 -15.05
CA SER A 140 -0.04 22.89 -13.85
C SER A 140 -0.52 21.44 -13.77
N VAL A 141 -0.97 20.86 -14.89
CA VAL A 141 -1.47 19.48 -14.91
C VAL A 141 -0.36 18.47 -14.63
N GLN A 142 0.78 18.60 -15.33
CA GLN A 142 1.93 17.72 -15.12
C GLN A 142 2.52 17.92 -13.72
N PHE A 143 2.58 19.16 -13.25
CA PHE A 143 3.02 19.47 -11.90
C PHE A 143 2.13 18.84 -10.83
N ALA A 144 0.80 18.95 -10.95
CA ALA A 144 -0.14 18.29 -10.04
C ALA A 144 0.04 16.76 -10.07
N SER A 145 0.20 16.16 -11.25
CA SER A 145 0.47 14.73 -11.39
C SER A 145 1.79 14.32 -10.72
N MET A 146 2.84 15.13 -10.86
CA MET A 146 4.12 14.90 -10.21
C MET A 146 3.97 14.95 -8.69
N VAL A 147 3.36 16.00 -8.14
CA VAL A 147 3.17 16.15 -6.69
C VAL A 147 2.38 14.97 -6.12
N ALA A 148 1.28 14.57 -6.76
CA ALA A 148 0.49 13.42 -6.33
C ALA A 148 1.28 12.10 -6.41
N THR A 149 2.11 11.93 -7.44
CA THR A 149 3.02 10.77 -7.55
C THR A 149 4.05 10.76 -6.42
N LEU A 150 4.68 11.90 -6.15
CA LEU A 150 5.68 12.06 -5.11
C LEU A 150 5.09 11.88 -3.71
N LEU A 151 3.84 12.32 -3.48
CA LEU A 151 3.11 12.08 -2.24
C LEU A 151 3.02 10.58 -1.92
N GLY A 152 2.58 9.77 -2.88
CA GLY A 152 2.49 8.32 -2.72
C GLY A 152 3.84 7.64 -2.63
N LEU A 153 4.78 7.98 -3.52
CA LEU A 153 6.10 7.34 -3.57
C LEU A 153 6.95 7.66 -2.34
N SER A 154 6.98 8.91 -1.87
CA SER A 154 7.81 9.31 -0.72
C SER A 154 7.40 8.55 0.54
N GLN A 155 6.10 8.52 0.83
CA GLN A 155 5.54 7.78 1.96
C GLN A 155 5.72 6.27 1.81
N GLY A 156 5.46 5.72 0.62
CA GLY A 156 5.62 4.29 0.34
C GLY A 156 7.07 3.83 0.49
N ILE A 157 8.03 4.58 -0.04
CA ILE A 157 9.46 4.28 0.09
C ILE A 157 9.89 4.42 1.56
N ALA A 158 9.42 5.44 2.29
CA ALA A 158 9.72 5.58 3.72
C ALA A 158 9.21 4.38 4.55
N VAL A 159 8.01 3.86 4.24
CA VAL A 159 7.50 2.61 4.82
C VAL A 159 8.44 1.43 4.51
N LEU A 160 8.83 1.25 3.23
CA LEU A 160 9.72 0.15 2.84
C LEU A 160 11.09 0.23 3.52
N LEU A 161 11.66 1.44 3.63
CA LEU A 161 12.90 1.67 4.35
C LEU A 161 12.75 1.33 5.83
N SER A 162 11.65 1.75 6.46
CA SER A 162 11.36 1.43 7.86
C SER A 162 11.28 -0.08 8.10
N GLN A 163 10.66 -0.83 7.18
CA GLN A 163 10.60 -2.30 7.26
C GLN A 163 11.99 -2.92 7.09
N CYS A 164 12.78 -2.45 6.12
CA CYS A 164 14.15 -2.93 5.89
C CYS A 164 15.02 -2.72 7.13
N PHE A 165 14.97 -1.55 7.75
CA PHE A 165 15.71 -1.28 8.99
C PHE A 165 15.20 -2.09 10.18
N SER A 166 13.88 -2.31 10.27
CA SER A 166 13.29 -3.15 11.33
C SER A 166 13.74 -4.62 11.21
N LEU A 167 14.03 -5.11 10.00
CA LEU A 167 14.60 -6.44 9.79
C LEU A 167 16.09 -6.53 10.14
N LEU A 168 16.82 -5.42 10.08
CA LEU A 168 18.26 -5.35 10.35
C LEU A 168 18.61 -4.98 11.80
N GLY A 169 17.63 -4.54 12.60
CA GLY A 169 17.84 -4.00 13.95
C GLY A 169 16.75 -4.36 14.95
N ASP A 170 16.79 -3.71 16.13
CA ASP A 170 15.84 -3.99 17.20
C ASP A 170 14.46 -3.36 16.91
N SER A 171 13.46 -4.21 16.75
CA SER A 171 12.11 -3.89 16.23
C SER A 171 11.32 -2.87 17.06
N THR A 172 11.72 -2.62 18.31
CA THR A 172 10.99 -1.79 19.28
C THR A 172 11.21 -0.29 19.09
N ALA A 173 12.38 0.12 18.59
CA ALA A 173 12.75 1.54 18.49
C ALA A 173 11.89 2.35 17.51
N TYR A 174 11.19 1.68 16.59
CA TYR A 174 10.49 2.37 15.52
C TYR A 174 9.00 2.64 15.78
N TYR A 175 8.38 1.95 16.74
CA TYR A 175 6.96 2.15 17.08
C TYR A 175 6.65 3.52 17.69
N ASP A 176 7.64 4.23 18.23
CA ASP A 176 7.44 5.57 18.81
C ASP A 176 7.64 6.70 17.79
N HIS A 177 8.15 6.39 16.59
CA HIS A 177 8.43 7.39 15.57
C HIS A 177 7.18 7.75 14.77
N HIS A 178 6.74 8.98 14.95
CA HIS A 178 5.62 9.57 14.23
C HIS A 178 6.12 10.68 13.30
N CYS A 179 5.60 10.69 12.07
CA CYS A 179 6.04 11.59 11.01
C CYS A 179 4.85 12.43 10.53
N ILE A 180 5.09 13.73 10.35
CA ILE A 180 4.13 14.69 9.79
C ILE A 180 4.93 15.72 8.96
N GLY A 181 4.28 16.35 8.00
CA GLY A 181 4.83 17.48 7.25
C GLY A 181 5.16 17.17 5.80
N PHE A 182 5.15 18.23 4.98
CA PHE A 182 5.19 18.13 3.52
C PHE A 182 6.63 17.92 2.99
N SER A 183 7.61 17.88 3.88
CA SER A 183 9.04 17.86 3.56
C SER A 183 9.45 16.68 2.69
N GLY A 184 8.89 15.48 2.90
CA GLY A 184 9.17 14.32 2.04
C GLY A 184 8.80 14.58 0.56
N VAL A 185 7.66 15.24 0.33
CA VAL A 185 7.24 15.63 -1.03
C VAL A 185 8.15 16.72 -1.57
N LEU A 186 8.55 17.70 -0.75
CA LEU A 186 9.46 18.77 -1.13
C LEU A 186 10.84 18.25 -1.52
N TYR A 187 11.42 17.31 -0.77
CA TYR A 187 12.67 16.67 -1.15
C TYR A 187 12.55 15.95 -2.50
N GLY A 188 11.42 15.31 -2.78
CA GLY A 188 11.12 14.75 -4.09
C GLY A 188 11.06 15.82 -5.18
N MET A 189 10.37 16.94 -4.93
CA MET A 189 10.25 18.06 -5.87
C MET A 189 11.61 18.69 -6.17
N ILE A 190 12.42 18.97 -5.14
CA ILE A 190 13.78 19.50 -5.29
C ILE A 190 14.62 18.52 -6.12
N THR A 191 14.53 17.21 -5.83
CA THR A 191 15.23 16.18 -6.61
C THR A 191 14.81 16.18 -8.08
N VAL A 192 13.52 16.36 -8.38
CA VAL A 192 13.05 16.48 -9.78
C VAL A 192 13.58 17.76 -10.44
N LEU A 193 13.64 18.86 -9.70
CA LEU A 193 14.15 20.15 -10.20
C LEU A 193 15.65 20.11 -10.49
N THR A 194 16.45 19.50 -9.61
CA THR A 194 17.92 19.55 -9.68
C THR A 194 18.57 18.29 -10.23
N GLY A 195 17.85 17.16 -10.29
CA GLY A 195 18.41 15.83 -10.55
C GLY A 195 19.03 15.64 -11.93
N GLN A 196 18.76 16.55 -12.88
CA GLN A 196 19.34 16.54 -14.23
C GLN A 196 20.31 17.71 -14.48
N SER A 197 20.54 18.54 -13.48
CA SER A 197 21.30 19.78 -13.61
C SER A 197 22.71 19.66 -13.03
N ASN A 198 23.70 20.04 -13.84
CA ASN A 198 25.11 20.07 -13.43
C ASN A 198 25.61 21.49 -13.08
N TYR A 199 24.72 22.46 -12.88
CA TYR A 199 25.13 23.79 -12.44
C TYR A 199 25.46 23.80 -10.94
N ILE A 200 26.32 24.74 -10.54
CA ILE A 200 26.75 24.93 -9.15
C ILE A 200 25.69 25.80 -8.44
N VAL A 201 25.31 25.38 -7.25
CA VAL A 201 24.39 26.08 -6.35
C VAL A 201 25.14 26.42 -5.08
N TRP A 202 24.97 27.66 -4.63
CA TRP A 202 25.47 28.11 -3.35
C TRP A 202 24.50 27.66 -2.24
N LEU A 203 24.91 26.69 -1.43
CA LEU A 203 24.12 26.16 -0.32
C LEU A 203 24.88 26.37 0.99
N GLN A 204 24.35 27.25 1.85
CA GLN A 204 24.88 27.52 3.20
C GLN A 204 26.40 27.77 3.27
N GLY A 205 26.94 28.56 2.32
CA GLY A 205 28.36 28.91 2.29
C GLY A 205 29.27 27.95 1.52
N ILE A 206 28.72 26.89 0.91
CA ILE A 206 29.49 25.92 0.12
C ILE A 206 28.93 25.84 -1.30
N ASP A 207 29.83 25.91 -2.29
CA ASP A 207 29.52 25.63 -3.68
C ASP A 207 29.31 24.12 -3.87
N THR A 208 28.08 23.73 -4.18
CA THR A 208 27.72 22.32 -4.40
C THR A 208 27.05 22.16 -5.75
N LEU A 209 27.28 21.03 -6.44
CA LEU A 209 26.50 20.74 -7.65
C LEU A 209 25.03 20.58 -7.26
N ALA A 210 24.11 21.12 -8.06
CA ALA A 210 22.68 21.12 -7.79
C ALA A 210 22.13 19.72 -7.43
N LYS A 211 22.65 18.66 -8.08
CA LYS A 211 22.31 17.25 -7.80
C LYS A 211 22.72 16.75 -6.40
N TYR A 212 23.75 17.33 -5.80
CA TYR A 212 24.21 16.98 -4.44
C TYR A 212 23.67 17.92 -3.37
N ALA A 213 23.18 19.11 -3.75
CA ALA A 213 22.59 20.07 -2.82
C ALA A 213 21.45 19.45 -1.99
N VAL A 214 20.64 18.57 -2.59
CA VAL A 214 19.53 17.89 -1.89
C VAL A 214 20.02 16.97 -0.76
N TRP A 215 21.12 16.27 -1.00
CA TRP A 215 21.74 15.39 -0.01
C TRP A 215 22.37 16.20 1.12
N ALA A 216 23.08 17.27 0.78
CA ALA A 216 23.66 18.19 1.76
C ALA A 216 22.57 18.81 2.64
N ASP A 217 21.49 19.31 2.04
CA ASP A 217 20.35 19.89 2.75
C ASP A 217 19.68 18.88 3.70
N MET A 218 19.54 17.62 3.28
CA MET A 218 19.02 16.55 4.15
C MET A 218 19.91 16.33 5.38
N PHE A 219 21.24 16.20 5.21
CA PHE A 219 22.15 15.98 6.34
C PHE A 219 22.20 17.18 7.28
N ILE A 220 22.18 18.40 6.72
CA ILE A 220 22.14 19.64 7.51
C ILE A 220 20.84 19.71 8.29
N THR A 221 19.69 19.45 7.65
CA THR A 221 18.38 19.48 8.31
C THR A 221 18.28 18.41 9.40
N GLN A 222 18.82 17.21 9.17
CA GLN A 222 18.86 16.15 10.19
C GLN A 222 19.79 16.50 11.35
N ALA A 223 20.92 17.17 11.06
CA ALA A 223 21.82 17.66 12.08
C ALA A 223 21.10 18.73 12.92
N LEU A 224 20.55 19.77 12.29
CA LEU A 224 19.92 20.90 12.96
C LEU A 224 18.62 20.55 13.68
N CYS A 225 17.83 19.61 13.16
CA CYS A 225 16.52 19.24 13.68
C CYS A 225 16.42 17.73 13.89
N ALA A 226 16.99 17.21 14.97
CA ALA A 226 17.01 15.76 15.27
C ALA A 226 15.61 15.10 15.38
N ASN A 227 14.54 15.88 15.50
CA ASN A 227 13.16 15.40 15.60
C ASN A 227 12.45 15.25 14.24
N VAL A 228 13.10 15.58 13.12
CA VAL A 228 12.53 15.37 11.77
C VAL A 228 12.79 13.94 11.28
N SER A 229 11.87 13.43 10.45
CA SER A 229 11.93 12.07 9.96
C SER A 229 12.99 11.89 8.89
N PHE A 230 14.16 11.36 9.27
CA PHE A 230 15.21 10.96 8.32
C PHE A 230 14.66 10.06 7.21
N LEU A 231 13.86 9.06 7.59
CA LEU A 231 13.24 8.12 6.64
C LEU A 231 12.28 8.81 5.68
N GLY A 232 11.52 9.81 6.16
CA GLY A 232 10.63 10.61 5.32
C GLY A 232 11.39 11.44 4.29
N HIS A 233 12.48 12.10 4.70
CA HIS A 233 13.31 12.89 3.78
C HIS A 233 14.03 12.01 2.76
N LEU A 234 14.65 10.91 3.22
CA LEU A 234 15.31 9.93 2.34
C LEU A 234 14.30 9.31 1.35
N GLY A 235 13.10 8.96 1.84
CA GLY A 235 12.00 8.48 1.00
C GLY A 235 11.59 9.50 -0.06
N GLY A 236 11.59 10.79 0.28
CA GLY A 236 11.39 11.90 -0.65
C GLY A 236 12.43 11.98 -1.77
N ILE A 237 13.72 11.95 -1.43
CA ILE A 237 14.82 11.99 -2.41
C ILE A 237 14.73 10.80 -3.37
N LEU A 238 14.56 9.59 -2.81
CA LEU A 238 14.43 8.37 -3.61
C LEU A 238 13.16 8.40 -4.48
N ALA A 239 12.04 8.94 -3.99
CA ALA A 239 10.83 9.13 -4.78
C ALA A 239 11.05 10.05 -5.98
N GLY A 240 11.79 11.15 -5.81
CA GLY A 240 12.19 12.03 -6.91
C GLY A 240 13.03 11.31 -7.96
N GLN A 241 14.00 10.49 -7.53
CA GLN A 241 14.81 9.68 -8.43
C GLN A 241 13.98 8.64 -9.19
N VAL A 242 13.08 7.93 -8.51
CA VAL A 242 12.17 6.95 -9.12
C VAL A 242 11.24 7.65 -10.12
N TYR A 243 10.73 8.83 -9.80
CA TYR A 243 9.90 9.63 -10.70
C TYR A 243 10.65 9.97 -11.99
N LEU A 244 11.88 10.49 -11.89
CA LEU A 244 12.70 10.82 -13.06
C LEU A 244 13.01 9.57 -13.90
N TRP A 245 13.31 8.44 -13.25
CA TRP A 245 13.55 7.17 -13.92
C TRP A 245 12.30 6.67 -14.68
N LEU A 246 11.12 6.70 -14.06
CA LEU A 246 9.85 6.36 -14.71
C LEU A 246 9.56 7.29 -15.90
N LYS A 247 9.76 8.61 -15.73
CA LYS A 247 9.57 9.59 -16.80
C LYS A 247 10.48 9.33 -18.01
N HIS A 248 11.74 8.97 -17.75
CA HIS A 248 12.74 8.65 -18.79
C HIS A 248 12.39 7.35 -19.53
N LEU A 249 12.04 6.29 -18.81
CA LEU A 249 11.71 4.99 -19.40
C LEU A 249 10.51 5.05 -20.36
N PHE A 250 9.52 5.90 -20.07
CA PHE A 250 8.27 5.93 -20.82
C PHE A 250 8.09 7.20 -21.68
N LYS A 251 9.21 7.84 -22.07
CA LYS A 251 9.25 9.00 -23.00
C LYS A 251 8.22 10.10 -22.68
N GLY A 252 7.98 10.38 -21.40
CA GLY A 252 7.15 11.52 -20.96
C GLY A 252 5.64 11.29 -20.80
N ARG A 253 5.14 10.05 -20.74
CA ARG A 253 3.73 9.77 -20.38
C ARG A 253 3.46 10.00 -18.89
N ASP A 254 2.22 10.37 -18.53
CA ASP A 254 1.83 10.75 -17.17
C ASP A 254 2.17 9.66 -16.11
N PRO A 255 3.06 9.96 -15.15
CA PRO A 255 3.58 8.98 -14.19
C PRO A 255 2.52 8.49 -13.20
N LEU A 256 1.46 9.26 -12.93
CA LEU A 256 0.31 8.80 -12.13
C LEU A 256 -0.42 7.63 -12.79
N THR A 257 -0.77 7.77 -14.07
CA THR A 257 -1.43 6.73 -14.85
C THR A 257 -0.57 5.47 -14.92
N LEU A 258 0.75 5.64 -14.96
CA LEU A 258 1.72 4.56 -14.95
C LEU A 258 1.82 3.87 -13.58
N LEU A 259 1.83 4.63 -12.48
CA LEU A 259 1.79 4.06 -11.13
C LEU A 259 0.48 3.31 -10.88
N ILE A 260 -0.65 3.86 -11.31
CA ILE A 260 -1.94 3.17 -11.27
C ILE A 260 -1.87 1.88 -12.09
N SER A 261 -1.26 1.89 -13.28
CA SER A 261 -1.09 0.70 -14.12
C SER A 261 -0.15 -0.34 -13.50
N VAL A 262 0.97 0.07 -12.90
CA VAL A 262 1.94 -0.83 -12.23
C VAL A 262 1.33 -1.39 -10.95
N CYS A 263 0.70 -0.55 -10.11
CA CYS A 263 -0.02 -0.98 -8.92
C CYS A 263 -1.21 -1.88 -9.30
N ALA A 264 -1.99 -1.55 -10.33
CA ALA A 264 -3.06 -2.42 -10.83
C ALA A 264 -2.48 -3.72 -11.42
N GLY A 265 -1.32 -3.69 -12.07
CA GLY A 265 -0.60 -4.87 -12.55
C GLY A 265 -0.16 -5.78 -11.40
N ILE A 266 0.41 -5.21 -10.35
CA ILE A 266 0.83 -5.94 -9.14
C ILE A 266 -0.40 -6.46 -8.39
N VAL A 267 -1.42 -5.63 -8.16
CA VAL A 267 -2.67 -6.03 -7.49
C VAL A 267 -3.40 -7.09 -8.31
N THR A 268 -3.56 -6.93 -9.62
CA THR A 268 -4.17 -7.98 -10.48
C THR A 268 -3.29 -9.21 -10.61
N SER A 269 -1.98 -9.11 -10.42
CA SER A 269 -1.06 -10.25 -10.35
C SER A 269 -1.20 -10.98 -9.02
N GLN A 270 -1.28 -10.26 -7.90
CA GLN A 270 -1.53 -10.82 -6.57
C GLN A 270 -2.94 -11.40 -6.45
N VAL A 271 -3.94 -10.75 -7.02
CA VAL A 271 -5.32 -11.28 -7.13
C VAL A 271 -5.35 -12.46 -8.10
N ARG A 272 -4.64 -12.44 -9.24
CA ARG A 272 -4.52 -13.64 -10.10
C ARG A 272 -3.76 -14.77 -9.42
N PHE A 273 -2.75 -14.48 -8.62
CA PHE A 273 -1.99 -15.45 -7.86
C PHE A 273 -2.85 -16.03 -6.74
N ALA A 274 -3.56 -15.20 -5.98
CA ALA A 274 -4.52 -15.62 -4.96
C ALA A 274 -5.71 -16.36 -5.57
N LEU A 275 -6.21 -15.98 -6.74
CA LEU A 275 -7.27 -16.68 -7.47
C LEU A 275 -6.75 -17.99 -8.09
N LYS A 276 -5.48 -18.05 -8.51
CA LYS A 276 -4.80 -19.29 -8.91
C LYS A 276 -4.56 -20.19 -7.71
N LEU A 277 -4.27 -19.63 -6.54
CA LEU A 277 -4.12 -20.33 -5.28
C LEU A 277 -5.47 -20.84 -4.77
N LEU A 278 -6.53 -20.05 -4.90
CA LEU A 278 -7.90 -20.44 -4.59
C LEU A 278 -8.37 -21.53 -5.57
N ARG A 279 -8.07 -21.39 -6.86
CA ARG A 279 -8.31 -22.44 -7.87
C ARG A 279 -7.44 -23.67 -7.67
N SER A 280 -6.23 -23.55 -7.11
CA SER A 280 -5.38 -24.70 -6.80
C SER A 280 -5.82 -25.39 -5.52
N VAL A 281 -6.34 -24.67 -4.53
CA VAL A 281 -6.98 -25.21 -3.32
C VAL A 281 -8.33 -25.85 -3.67
N LEU A 282 -9.12 -25.23 -4.55
CA LEU A 282 -10.33 -25.83 -5.12
C LEU A 282 -10.04 -26.99 -6.09
N ARG A 283 -8.86 -27.03 -6.73
CA ARG A 283 -8.34 -28.18 -7.51
C ARG A 283 -7.58 -29.19 -6.67
N GLN A 284 -7.33 -28.92 -5.39
CA GLN A 284 -6.81 -29.87 -4.43
C GLN A 284 -7.93 -30.78 -3.89
N GLY A 285 -8.98 -30.99 -4.68
CA GLY A 285 -9.78 -32.20 -4.69
C GLY A 285 -9.60 -32.86 -6.05
N TYR A 286 -8.67 -33.82 -6.11
CA TYR A 286 -8.44 -34.81 -7.18
C TYR A 286 -7.78 -34.35 -8.49
N ILE A 287 -6.49 -34.74 -8.65
CA ILE A 287 -5.91 -35.11 -9.95
C ILE A 287 -5.49 -36.58 -9.87
N THR A 288 -6.08 -37.42 -10.71
CA THR A 288 -5.38 -38.56 -11.31
C THR A 288 -5.65 -38.58 -12.81
N GLY A 289 -4.60 -38.85 -13.59
CA GLY A 289 -4.73 -39.55 -14.87
C GLY A 289 -5.06 -38.73 -16.12
N ARG A 290 -3.99 -38.22 -16.74
CA ARG A 290 -3.72 -38.09 -18.19
C ARG A 290 -4.82 -38.45 -19.22
N GLY A 291 -4.81 -37.65 -20.29
CA GLY A 291 -4.78 -38.18 -21.66
C GLY A 291 -6.05 -37.96 -22.46
N MET A 292 -6.07 -36.91 -23.27
CA MET A 292 -7.09 -36.70 -24.29
C MET A 292 -6.59 -37.33 -25.61
N VAL A 293 -7.21 -38.45 -26.00
CA VAL A 293 -7.39 -38.79 -27.43
C VAL A 293 -8.86 -39.13 -27.60
N VAL A 294 -9.49 -38.36 -28.48
CA VAL A 294 -10.89 -38.48 -28.86
C VAL A 294 -11.04 -39.61 -29.87
N TYR A 295 -11.94 -40.57 -29.61
CA TYR A 295 -12.84 -41.07 -30.65
C TYR A 295 -14.13 -41.64 -30.04
N HIS A 296 -15.25 -41.07 -30.49
CA HIS A 296 -16.60 -41.63 -30.68
C HIS A 296 -17.31 -42.48 -29.61
N SER A 297 -18.52 -42.02 -29.28
CA SER A 297 -19.76 -42.82 -29.16
C SER A 297 -19.62 -44.35 -29.13
N SER A 298 -19.53 -44.91 -27.93
CA SER A 298 -20.24 -46.12 -27.51
C SER A 298 -20.56 -46.02 -26.01
N ALA A 299 -21.76 -46.49 -25.65
CA ALA A 299 -22.28 -46.79 -24.31
C ALA A 299 -21.80 -45.93 -23.11
N ARG A 300 -22.66 -45.00 -22.65
CA ARG A 300 -22.53 -44.41 -21.30
C ARG A 300 -22.85 -45.46 -20.25
N GLU A 301 -21.80 -46.10 -19.72
CA GLU A 301 -21.85 -46.94 -18.52
C GLU A 301 -22.36 -46.12 -17.32
N CYS A 302 -23.29 -46.71 -16.57
CA CYS A 302 -23.69 -46.18 -15.26
C CYS A 302 -22.52 -46.34 -14.27
N PRO A 303 -22.29 -45.40 -13.35
CA PRO A 303 -21.32 -45.59 -12.27
C PRO A 303 -21.64 -46.87 -11.49
N GLN A 304 -20.65 -47.72 -11.25
CA GLN A 304 -20.83 -48.94 -10.46
C GLN A 304 -21.47 -48.60 -9.10
N GLY A 305 -22.58 -49.27 -8.76
CA GLY A 305 -23.31 -49.01 -7.51
C GLY A 305 -24.60 -48.21 -7.65
N LEU A 306 -24.86 -47.57 -8.81
CA LEU A 306 -26.01 -46.67 -9.01
C LEU A 306 -26.74 -46.98 -10.33
N TRP A 307 -28.06 -46.76 -10.38
CA TRP A 307 -28.86 -46.81 -11.60
C TRP A 307 -29.59 -45.48 -11.84
N ARG A 308 -29.81 -45.15 -13.11
CA ARG A 308 -30.44 -43.89 -13.52
C ARG A 308 -31.92 -44.08 -13.81
N CYS A 309 -32.77 -43.27 -13.18
CA CYS A 309 -34.20 -43.30 -13.45
C CYS A 309 -34.52 -42.86 -14.89
N SER A 310 -35.24 -43.69 -15.64
CA SER A 310 -35.59 -43.39 -17.04
C SER A 310 -36.59 -42.24 -17.18
N THR A 311 -37.31 -41.87 -16.11
CA THR A 311 -38.35 -40.83 -16.15
C THR A 311 -37.82 -39.47 -15.72
N CYS A 312 -37.16 -39.37 -14.56
CA CYS A 312 -36.69 -38.09 -14.02
C CYS A 312 -35.16 -37.90 -14.11
N THR A 313 -34.43 -38.90 -14.62
CA THR A 313 -32.97 -38.90 -14.81
C THR A 313 -32.10 -38.84 -13.54
N ASN A 314 -32.72 -38.90 -12.35
CA ASN A 314 -32.02 -38.96 -11.06
C ASN A 314 -31.28 -40.31 -10.89
N TYR A 315 -30.14 -40.29 -10.17
CA TYR A 315 -29.38 -41.48 -9.84
C TYR A 315 -29.84 -42.05 -8.50
N ASN A 316 -30.07 -43.36 -8.45
CA ASN A 316 -30.51 -44.08 -7.25
C ASN A 316 -29.56 -45.23 -6.95
N SER A 317 -29.51 -45.68 -5.70
CA SER A 317 -28.70 -46.84 -5.28
C SER A 317 -29.18 -48.13 -5.94
N LEU A 318 -28.24 -49.05 -6.25
CA LEU A 318 -28.58 -50.41 -6.70
C LEU A 318 -29.28 -51.25 -5.63
N ALA A 319 -29.23 -50.85 -4.36
CA ALA A 319 -29.92 -51.55 -3.26
C ALA A 319 -31.44 -51.28 -3.23
N THR A 320 -31.94 -50.35 -4.06
CA THR A 320 -33.35 -49.93 -4.09
C THR A 320 -33.90 -49.96 -5.51
N ASP A 321 -34.98 -50.72 -5.72
CA ASP A 321 -35.63 -50.87 -7.03
C ASP A 321 -36.64 -49.77 -7.38
N ILE A 322 -36.83 -48.79 -6.48
CA ILE A 322 -37.74 -47.66 -6.64
C ILE A 322 -36.94 -46.36 -6.60
N CYS A 323 -37.24 -45.42 -7.49
CA CYS A 323 -36.59 -44.12 -7.51
C CYS A 323 -37.02 -43.25 -6.31
N GLU A 324 -36.07 -42.75 -5.53
CA GLU A 324 -36.33 -41.94 -4.32
C GLU A 324 -37.03 -40.60 -4.63
N MET A 325 -36.81 -40.05 -5.82
CA MET A 325 -37.33 -38.74 -6.23
C MET A 325 -38.77 -38.76 -6.76
N CYS A 326 -39.16 -39.83 -7.46
CA CYS A 326 -40.44 -39.87 -8.20
C CYS A 326 -41.21 -41.18 -8.01
N SER A 327 -40.69 -42.09 -7.18
CA SER A 327 -41.27 -43.41 -6.89
C SER A 327 -41.45 -44.33 -8.10
N THR A 328 -40.83 -44.02 -9.24
CA THR A 328 -40.85 -44.89 -10.43
C THR A 328 -39.93 -46.10 -10.25
N MET A 329 -40.42 -47.31 -10.56
CA MET A 329 -39.63 -48.54 -10.49
C MET A 329 -38.56 -48.65 -11.59
N ARG A 330 -37.45 -49.31 -11.24
CA ARG A 330 -36.35 -49.60 -12.15
C ARG A 330 -36.77 -50.60 -13.23
N LYS A 331 -36.49 -50.28 -14.50
CA LYS A 331 -36.86 -51.11 -15.65
C LYS A 331 -36.03 -52.38 -15.85
N ASP A 332 -34.86 -52.51 -15.20
CA ASP A 332 -33.92 -53.61 -15.45
C ASP A 332 -34.22 -54.91 -14.66
N CYS A 333 -35.15 -54.91 -13.71
CA CYS A 333 -35.57 -56.14 -13.01
C CYS A 333 -36.79 -56.83 -13.65
N ALA A 334 -37.22 -56.40 -14.85
CA ALA A 334 -38.27 -57.09 -15.60
C ALA A 334 -37.77 -58.32 -16.40
N PHE A 335 -36.47 -58.66 -16.35
CA PHE A 335 -35.88 -59.70 -17.22
C PHE A 335 -34.92 -60.71 -16.55
N LEU A 336 -34.85 -60.77 -15.22
CA LEU A 336 -34.06 -61.82 -14.51
C LEU A 336 -34.90 -62.68 -13.55
N LEU A 337 -36.15 -62.93 -13.88
CA LEU A 337 -36.87 -64.12 -13.41
C LEU A 337 -37.64 -64.72 -14.58
N GLY A 338 -36.94 -65.41 -15.48
CA GLY A 338 -37.58 -65.93 -16.68
C GLY A 338 -36.70 -66.84 -17.53
N GLN A 339 -36.05 -67.84 -16.93
CA GLN A 339 -35.70 -69.11 -17.59
C GLN A 339 -35.11 -70.13 -16.57
N HIS A 340 -35.93 -70.50 -15.58
CA HIS A 340 -35.96 -71.90 -15.16
C HIS A 340 -37.35 -72.41 -15.55
N HIS A 341 -37.36 -73.60 -16.14
CA HIS A 341 -38.55 -74.25 -16.67
C HIS A 341 -39.78 -74.23 -15.75
N GLN A 342 -40.94 -74.17 -16.41
CA GLN A 342 -42.27 -74.64 -15.99
C GLN A 342 -43.03 -73.71 -15.04
N ALA A 343 -43.95 -72.90 -15.58
CA ALA A 343 -45.35 -73.27 -15.79
C ALA A 343 -46.19 -73.25 -14.50
N TRP A 344 -46.82 -72.12 -14.17
CA TRP A 344 -48.25 -72.07 -13.83
C TRP A 344 -48.79 -70.64 -13.85
N CYS A 345 -50.08 -70.56 -14.15
CA CYS A 345 -50.97 -69.49 -14.55
C CYS A 345 -51.02 -68.17 -13.74
N ASN A 346 -51.43 -67.15 -14.51
CA ASN A 346 -52.10 -65.90 -14.13
C ASN A 346 -53.04 -65.99 -12.93
N GLY A 347 -52.94 -64.99 -12.06
CA GLY A 347 -53.98 -64.58 -11.13
C GLY A 347 -53.61 -63.24 -10.51
N GLU A 348 -54.26 -62.15 -10.92
CA GLU A 348 -54.20 -60.86 -10.23
C GLU A 348 -54.63 -61.07 -8.77
N LEU A 349 -53.73 -60.77 -7.84
CA LEU A 349 -54.05 -60.79 -6.41
C LEU A 349 -54.99 -59.62 -6.10
N SER A 350 -56.19 -59.96 -5.62
CA SER A 350 -57.24 -58.98 -5.33
C SER A 350 -56.85 -58.03 -4.19
N VAL A 351 -57.50 -56.86 -4.17
CA VAL A 351 -57.25 -55.75 -3.24
C VAL A 351 -57.36 -56.18 -1.77
N GLU A 352 -58.21 -57.16 -1.47
CA GLU A 352 -58.36 -57.78 -0.15
C GLU A 352 -57.10 -58.51 0.32
N GLU A 353 -56.33 -59.15 -0.57
CA GLU A 353 -55.10 -59.86 -0.18
C GLU A 353 -53.93 -58.89 0.09
N ILE A 354 -53.97 -57.70 -0.51
CA ILE A 354 -53.03 -56.61 -0.21
C ILE A 354 -53.38 -55.97 1.15
N HIS A 355 -54.67 -55.91 1.51
CA HIS A 355 -55.12 -55.35 2.79
C HIS A 355 -54.73 -56.25 3.98
N CYS A 356 -54.88 -57.57 3.88
CA CYS A 356 -54.45 -58.50 4.94
C CYS A 356 -52.93 -58.46 5.19
N ARG A 357 -52.10 -58.34 4.14
CA ARG A 357 -50.63 -58.27 4.27
C ARG A 357 -50.11 -56.93 4.82
N ARG A 358 -50.97 -55.90 4.90
CA ARG A 358 -50.64 -54.60 5.52
C ARG A 358 -50.96 -54.58 7.02
N LEU A 359 -51.92 -55.37 7.50
CA LEU A 359 -52.22 -55.50 8.92
C LEU A 359 -51.16 -56.34 9.67
N ASP A 360 -50.54 -57.34 9.02
CA ASP A 360 -49.45 -58.14 9.61
C ASP A 360 -48.13 -57.36 9.85
N ARG A 361 -47.99 -56.13 9.35
CA ARG A 361 -46.81 -55.28 9.60
C ARG A 361 -46.97 -54.30 10.77
N LEU A 362 -48.16 -54.20 11.37
CA LEU A 362 -48.43 -53.29 12.48
C LEU A 362 -48.38 -53.98 13.87
N ASP A 363 -48.07 -55.28 13.92
CA ASP A 363 -47.90 -56.07 15.16
C ASP A 363 -46.47 -56.67 15.32
N ARG A 364 -45.43 -56.00 14.81
CA ARG A 364 -44.02 -56.30 15.13
C ARG A 364 -43.19 -55.08 15.47
#